data_AF-A0A9E1NT14-F1
#
_entry.id   AF-A0A9E1NT14-F1
#
_cell.length_a   1.000
_cell.length_b   1.000
_cell.length_c   1.000
_cell.angle_alpha   90.00
_cell.angle_beta   90.00
_cell.angle_gamma   90.00
#
_symmetry.space_group_name_H-M   'P 1'
#
loop_
_entity.id
_entity.type
_entity.pdbx_description
1 polymer ?
#
loop_
_entity_poly.entity_id
_entity_poly.type
_entity_poly.pdbx_seq_one_letter_code
_entity_poly.pdbx_strand_id
1 'polypeptide(L)'
;MQSLKNLEGADLKNIDLSGADMRKANLMSANLVAANLSCADFSGANLFSSKVMRADLCNANLSGTNFQKSNLTKANLKGTNLNSADLMGANLSQAVLIGSDLIRASLVEANLLEVDLSGADLTEAKLSGRYQREGYYSRGANLSKGKLAGAKMVRTDLVATELNETDCREVNFSGANLSEASLKQACLVSTCFVDAKLGDADFRGADLTDSDFLGAELIETKFQGVDLRKVKNISFQELELSIIDSKTQTPDYIEVIWTSEDTYECREKV
;
A
#
# COMPACT_ATOMS: atom_id res chain seq x y z
N MET A 1 15.20 -37.18 10.49
CA MET A 1 16.41 -36.34 10.65
C MET A 1 16.25 -35.03 9.86
N GLN A 2 15.29 -34.18 10.23
CA GLN A 2 15.32 -32.76 9.85
C GLN A 2 16.16 -32.06 10.92
N SER A 3 17.47 -31.92 10.71
CA SER A 3 18.11 -30.74 11.28
C SER A 3 17.54 -29.57 10.49
N LEU A 4 16.44 -28.99 10.98
CA LEU A 4 15.89 -27.74 10.44
C LEU A 4 17.08 -26.81 10.25
N LYS A 5 17.22 -26.25 9.04
CA LYS A 5 18.35 -25.41 8.62
C LYS A 5 18.41 -24.19 9.53
N ASN A 6 19.06 -24.34 10.68
CA ASN A 6 19.20 -23.32 11.69
C ASN A 6 20.45 -22.50 11.34
N LEU A 7 20.18 -21.33 10.79
CA LEU A 7 21.15 -20.32 10.36
C LEU A 7 20.88 -19.02 11.13
N GLU A 8 20.36 -19.14 12.35
CA GLU A 8 20.13 -17.99 13.24
C GLU A 8 21.43 -17.22 13.46
N GLY A 9 21.37 -15.91 13.22
CA GLY A 9 22.51 -15.01 13.34
C GLY A 9 23.67 -15.29 12.38
N ALA A 10 23.51 -16.22 11.43
CA ALA A 10 24.58 -16.59 10.51
C ALA A 10 24.99 -15.41 9.62
N ASP A 11 26.29 -15.27 9.37
CA ASP A 11 26.80 -14.34 8.36
C ASP A 11 26.83 -15.03 6.99
N LEU A 12 25.88 -14.66 6.15
CA LEU A 12 25.62 -15.21 4.81
C LEU A 12 25.71 -14.11 3.74
N LYS A 13 26.49 -13.06 4.01
CA LYS A 13 26.66 -11.94 3.09
C LYS A 13 27.22 -12.41 1.75
N ASN A 14 26.63 -11.93 0.65
CA ASN A 14 26.99 -12.29 -0.72
C ASN A 14 26.90 -13.80 -1.04
N ILE A 15 26.24 -14.61 -0.21
CA ILE A 15 26.11 -16.04 -0.50
C ILE A 15 25.28 -16.26 -1.76
N ASP A 16 25.59 -17.33 -2.49
CA ASP A 16 24.69 -17.84 -3.52
C ASP A 16 23.89 -19.01 -2.97
N LEU A 17 22.58 -18.78 -2.81
CA LEU A 17 21.57 -19.77 -2.46
C LEU A 17 20.45 -19.79 -3.53
N SER A 18 20.77 -19.40 -4.76
CA SER A 18 19.79 -19.43 -5.85
C SER A 18 19.22 -20.84 -6.04
N GLY A 19 17.89 -20.92 -6.18
CA GLY A 19 17.15 -22.18 -6.29
C GLY A 19 17.21 -23.09 -5.05
N ALA A 20 17.76 -22.63 -3.92
CA ALA A 20 17.87 -23.46 -2.73
C ALA A 20 16.51 -23.72 -2.07
N ASP A 21 16.31 -24.94 -1.57
CA ASP A 21 15.17 -25.28 -0.71
C ASP A 21 15.44 -24.82 0.73
N MET A 22 14.91 -23.68 1.13
CA MET A 22 15.05 -23.07 2.47
C MET A 22 13.72 -23.08 3.24
N ARG A 23 12.80 -23.98 2.89
CA ARG A 23 11.48 -24.09 3.50
C ARG A 23 11.60 -24.26 5.00
N LYS A 24 10.86 -23.43 5.76
CA LYS A 24 10.84 -23.45 7.23
C LYS A 24 12.23 -23.33 7.89
N ALA A 25 13.24 -22.83 7.17
CA ALA A 25 14.55 -22.57 7.74
C ALA A 25 14.45 -21.46 8.81
N ASN A 26 15.31 -21.54 9.82
CA ASN A 26 15.45 -20.47 10.81
C ASN A 26 16.63 -19.59 10.42
N LEU A 27 16.37 -18.40 9.91
CA LEU A 27 17.35 -17.37 9.55
C LEU A 27 17.13 -16.09 10.36
N MET A 28 16.57 -16.23 11.57
CA MET A 28 16.36 -15.11 12.47
C MET A 28 17.68 -14.36 12.67
N SER A 29 17.63 -13.03 12.54
CA SER A 29 18.81 -12.14 12.67
C SER A 29 19.98 -12.45 11.72
N ALA A 30 19.81 -13.31 10.70
CA ALA A 30 20.88 -13.63 9.75
C ALA A 30 21.25 -12.41 8.89
N ASN A 31 22.50 -12.39 8.44
CA ASN A 31 23.01 -11.38 7.52
C ASN A 31 23.05 -11.92 6.09
N LEU A 32 22.06 -11.56 5.28
CA LEU A 32 21.88 -11.95 3.87
C LEU A 32 22.13 -10.76 2.92
N VAL A 33 22.89 -9.76 3.37
CA VAL A 33 23.15 -8.57 2.56
C VAL A 33 23.80 -8.95 1.24
N ALA A 34 23.20 -8.48 0.14
CA ALA A 34 23.63 -8.76 -1.24
C ALA A 34 23.72 -10.26 -1.59
N ALA A 35 23.02 -11.13 -0.87
CA ALA A 35 22.92 -12.55 -1.23
C ALA A 35 22.14 -12.73 -2.53
N ASN A 36 22.51 -13.75 -3.31
CA ASN A 36 21.69 -14.26 -4.40
C ASN A 36 20.75 -15.34 -3.84
N LEU A 37 19.47 -15.00 -3.73
CA LEU A 37 18.39 -15.83 -3.23
C LEU A 37 17.32 -16.07 -4.32
N SER A 38 17.65 -15.78 -5.58
CA SER A 38 16.72 -15.87 -6.70
C SER A 38 16.19 -17.29 -6.88
N CYS A 39 14.90 -17.41 -7.19
CA CYS A 39 14.20 -18.69 -7.39
C CYS A 39 14.24 -19.67 -6.19
N ALA A 40 14.74 -19.26 -5.02
CA ALA A 40 14.79 -20.10 -3.84
C ALA A 40 13.40 -20.26 -3.20
N ASP A 41 13.21 -21.33 -2.43
CA ASP A 41 11.97 -21.55 -1.68
C ASP A 41 12.19 -21.30 -0.19
N PHE A 42 11.73 -20.14 0.29
CA PHE A 42 11.72 -19.73 1.70
C PHE A 42 10.33 -19.86 2.34
N SER A 43 9.43 -20.64 1.75
CA SER A 43 8.06 -20.73 2.27
C SER A 43 8.05 -21.18 3.74
N GLY A 44 7.36 -20.39 4.57
CA GLY A 44 7.29 -20.58 6.02
C GLY A 44 8.61 -20.39 6.78
N ALA A 45 9.67 -19.87 6.15
CA ALA A 45 10.94 -19.60 6.83
C ALA A 45 10.80 -18.45 7.84
N ASN A 46 11.66 -18.45 8.86
CA ASN A 46 11.75 -17.37 9.83
C ASN A 46 12.94 -16.47 9.52
N LEU A 47 12.69 -15.27 9.02
CA LEU A 47 13.67 -14.21 8.74
C LEU A 47 13.52 -13.03 9.70
N PHE A 48 12.86 -13.21 10.86
CA PHE A 48 12.66 -12.14 11.84
C PHE A 48 13.95 -11.35 12.11
N SER A 49 13.88 -10.02 12.01
CA SER A 49 14.99 -9.09 12.27
C SER A 49 16.26 -9.36 11.45
N SER A 50 16.15 -10.03 10.29
CA SER A 50 17.27 -10.31 9.40
C SER A 50 17.70 -9.08 8.59
N LYS A 51 18.92 -9.11 8.06
CA LYS A 51 19.46 -8.10 7.13
C LYS A 51 19.47 -8.67 5.73
N VAL A 52 18.56 -8.22 4.88
CA VAL A 52 18.34 -8.71 3.51
C VAL A 52 18.55 -7.60 2.47
N MET A 53 19.25 -6.52 2.88
CA MET A 53 19.47 -5.34 2.04
C MET A 53 20.18 -5.73 0.75
N ARG A 54 19.67 -5.21 -0.38
CA ARG A 54 20.25 -5.43 -1.72
C ARG A 54 20.35 -6.89 -2.15
N ALA A 55 19.68 -7.82 -1.45
CA ALA A 55 19.64 -9.21 -1.88
C ALA A 55 18.80 -9.35 -3.15
N ASP A 56 19.13 -10.34 -3.97
CA ASP A 56 18.31 -10.72 -5.12
C ASP A 56 17.38 -11.87 -4.73
N LEU A 57 16.10 -11.59 -4.60
CA LEU A 57 15.02 -12.54 -4.30
C LEU A 57 14.12 -12.77 -5.52
N CYS A 58 14.55 -12.39 -6.73
CA CYS A 58 13.74 -12.49 -7.94
C CYS A 58 13.11 -13.88 -8.08
N ASN A 59 11.79 -13.92 -8.28
CA ASN A 59 10.98 -15.14 -8.41
C ASN A 59 11.09 -16.15 -7.24
N ALA A 60 11.56 -15.74 -6.06
CA ALA A 60 11.59 -16.60 -4.89
C ALA A 60 10.17 -16.88 -4.36
N ASN A 61 9.98 -18.08 -3.80
CA ASN A 61 8.79 -18.39 -3.03
C ASN A 61 8.98 -17.97 -1.57
N LEU A 62 8.29 -16.91 -1.16
CA LEU A 62 8.35 -16.30 0.18
C LEU A 62 6.98 -16.42 0.90
N SER A 63 6.13 -17.36 0.47
CA SER A 63 4.79 -17.49 1.02
C SER A 63 4.83 -17.85 2.51
N GLY A 64 4.11 -17.10 3.34
CA GLY A 64 4.07 -17.33 4.79
C GLY A 64 5.40 -17.10 5.51
N THR A 65 6.38 -16.47 4.87
CA THR A 65 7.68 -16.15 5.49
C THR A 65 7.52 -15.05 6.54
N ASN A 66 8.19 -15.18 7.67
CA ASN A 66 8.25 -14.14 8.70
C ASN A 66 9.43 -13.18 8.43
N PHE A 67 9.13 -11.99 7.93
CA PHE A 67 10.08 -10.88 7.74
C PHE A 67 9.91 -9.76 8.75
N GLN A 68 9.17 -9.97 9.85
CA GLN A 68 8.93 -8.91 10.83
C GLN A 68 10.23 -8.23 11.25
N LYS A 69 10.23 -6.89 11.24
CA LYS A 69 11.39 -6.04 11.59
C LYS A 69 12.66 -6.27 10.76
N SER A 70 12.57 -6.97 9.64
CA SER A 70 13.72 -7.20 8.75
C SER A 70 14.03 -5.97 7.93
N ASN A 71 15.28 -5.87 7.49
CA ASN A 71 15.70 -4.81 6.58
C ASN A 71 15.90 -5.36 5.17
N LEU A 72 14.95 -5.08 4.28
CA LEU A 72 14.93 -5.42 2.85
C LEU A 72 15.21 -4.18 1.96
N THR A 73 15.80 -3.11 2.49
CA THR A 73 16.08 -1.90 1.71
C THR A 73 16.83 -2.25 0.42
N LYS A 74 16.32 -1.78 -0.72
CA LYS A 74 16.86 -2.03 -2.07
C LYS A 74 16.93 -3.51 -2.48
N ALA A 75 16.20 -4.42 -1.83
CA ALA A 75 16.11 -5.80 -2.27
C ALA A 75 15.33 -5.92 -3.60
N ASN A 76 15.74 -6.86 -4.45
CA ASN A 76 14.99 -7.20 -5.65
C ASN A 76 14.03 -8.34 -5.34
N LEU A 77 12.74 -8.05 -5.22
CA LEU A 77 11.64 -8.96 -4.94
C LEU A 77 10.70 -9.10 -6.16
N LYS A 78 11.21 -8.82 -7.37
CA LYS A 78 10.41 -8.92 -8.59
C LYS A 78 9.84 -10.33 -8.75
N GLY A 79 8.53 -10.42 -9.01
CA GLY A 79 7.85 -11.70 -9.27
C GLY A 79 7.84 -12.68 -8.10
N THR A 80 8.11 -12.24 -6.87
CA THR A 80 8.07 -13.13 -5.69
C THR A 80 6.64 -13.49 -5.31
N ASN A 81 6.46 -14.69 -4.76
CA ASN A 81 5.25 -15.04 -4.02
C ASN A 81 5.43 -14.69 -2.55
N LEU A 82 4.83 -13.60 -2.08
CA LEU A 82 4.79 -13.14 -0.68
C LEU A 82 3.41 -13.38 -0.03
N ASN A 83 2.60 -14.28 -0.59
CA ASN A 83 1.25 -14.53 -0.07
C ASN A 83 1.30 -14.90 1.42
N SER A 84 0.49 -14.21 2.22
CA SER A 84 0.42 -14.37 3.68
C SER A 84 1.76 -14.20 4.42
N ALA A 85 2.77 -13.57 3.80
CA ALA A 85 4.01 -13.22 4.50
C ALA A 85 3.76 -12.17 5.58
N ASP A 86 4.57 -12.19 6.63
CA ASP A 86 4.51 -11.20 7.70
C ASP A 86 5.71 -10.24 7.62
N LEU A 87 5.46 -9.04 7.10
CA LEU A 87 6.40 -7.94 6.89
C LEU A 87 6.15 -6.80 7.90
N MET A 88 5.48 -7.07 9.02
CA MET A 88 5.17 -6.04 10.02
C MET A 88 6.44 -5.34 10.51
N GLY A 89 6.45 -4.01 10.39
CA GLY A 89 7.60 -3.15 10.74
C GLY A 89 8.87 -3.42 9.92
N ALA A 90 8.79 -4.16 8.81
CA ALA A 90 9.92 -4.37 7.92
C ALA A 90 10.26 -3.08 7.15
N ASN A 91 11.54 -2.92 6.82
CA ASN A 91 11.98 -1.82 5.96
C ASN A 91 12.19 -2.33 4.53
N LEU A 92 11.28 -1.97 3.63
CA LEU A 92 11.29 -2.24 2.19
C LEU A 92 11.57 -0.97 1.37
N SER A 93 12.11 0.08 1.97
CA SER A 93 12.43 1.31 1.25
C SER A 93 13.27 1.03 0.00
N GLN A 94 12.84 1.59 -1.14
CA GLN A 94 13.46 1.40 -2.45
C GLN A 94 13.57 -0.07 -2.92
N ALA A 95 12.80 -0.99 -2.34
CA ALA A 95 12.72 -2.37 -2.83
C ALA A 95 11.90 -2.44 -4.13
N VAL A 96 12.19 -3.45 -4.94
CA VAL A 96 11.50 -3.69 -6.23
C VAL A 96 10.61 -4.91 -6.09
N LEU A 97 9.30 -4.72 -6.04
CA LEU A 97 8.25 -5.73 -5.89
C LEU A 97 7.36 -5.86 -7.15
N ILE A 98 7.86 -5.44 -8.32
CA ILE A 98 7.12 -5.46 -9.58
C ILE A 98 6.52 -6.85 -9.84
N GLY A 99 5.20 -6.90 -10.04
CA GLY A 99 4.45 -8.11 -10.35
C GLY A 99 4.54 -9.21 -9.29
N SER A 100 4.83 -8.87 -8.02
CA SER A 100 4.83 -9.83 -6.92
C SER A 100 3.41 -10.04 -6.36
N ASP A 101 3.19 -11.21 -5.77
CA ASP A 101 1.94 -11.57 -5.11
C ASP A 101 2.06 -11.34 -3.61
N LEU A 102 1.37 -10.33 -3.06
CA LEU A 102 1.31 -10.01 -1.63
C LEU A 102 -0.09 -10.28 -1.05
N ILE A 103 -0.84 -11.20 -1.63
CA ILE A 103 -2.23 -11.47 -1.22
C ILE A 103 -2.24 -11.87 0.26
N ARG A 104 -3.03 -11.14 1.05
CA ARG A 104 -3.14 -11.30 2.52
C ARG A 104 -1.82 -11.14 3.30
N ALA A 105 -0.80 -10.51 2.72
CA ALA A 105 0.42 -10.19 3.44
C ALA A 105 0.15 -9.14 4.54
N SER A 106 0.89 -9.22 5.64
CA SER A 106 0.87 -8.22 6.71
C SER A 106 2.04 -7.26 6.51
N LEU A 107 1.73 -6.00 6.23
CA LEU A 107 2.66 -4.88 6.01
C LEU A 107 2.41 -3.77 7.04
N VAL A 108 1.74 -4.09 8.15
CA VAL A 108 1.42 -3.16 9.24
C VAL A 108 2.70 -2.45 9.70
N GLU A 109 2.68 -1.11 9.68
CA GLU A 109 3.79 -0.24 10.06
C GLU A 109 5.09 -0.46 9.23
N ALA A 110 5.00 -1.09 8.05
CA ALA A 110 6.15 -1.27 7.18
C ALA A 110 6.58 0.04 6.51
N ASN A 111 7.89 0.21 6.31
CA ASN A 111 8.43 1.31 5.53
C ASN A 111 8.61 0.88 4.08
N LEU A 112 7.82 1.44 3.17
CA LEU A 112 7.80 1.19 1.72
C LEU A 112 8.14 2.48 0.94
N LEU A 113 8.85 3.44 1.56
CA LEU A 113 9.25 4.69 0.92
C LEU A 113 9.96 4.42 -0.41
N GLU A 114 9.51 5.05 -1.50
CA GLU A 114 10.08 4.88 -2.85
C GLU A 114 10.10 3.41 -3.35
N VAL A 115 9.20 2.56 -2.86
CA VAL A 115 9.04 1.19 -3.35
C VAL A 115 8.53 1.15 -4.80
N ASP A 116 8.85 0.10 -5.55
CA ASP A 116 8.22 -0.20 -6.83
C ASP A 116 7.31 -1.44 -6.72
N LEU A 117 6.00 -1.21 -6.61
CA LEU A 117 4.92 -2.20 -6.56
C LEU A 117 4.13 -2.27 -7.88
N SER A 118 4.70 -1.79 -9.00
CA SER A 118 3.99 -1.75 -10.28
C SER A 118 3.45 -3.14 -10.66
N GLY A 119 2.15 -3.23 -10.91
CA GLY A 119 1.45 -4.48 -11.24
C GLY A 119 1.43 -5.57 -10.15
N ALA A 120 1.83 -5.26 -8.91
CA ALA A 120 1.77 -6.20 -7.79
C ALA A 120 0.31 -6.46 -7.35
N ASP A 121 0.06 -7.62 -6.74
CA ASP A 121 -1.24 -7.97 -6.17
C ASP A 121 -1.22 -7.92 -4.65
N LEU A 122 -1.83 -6.89 -4.07
CA LEU A 122 -1.97 -6.68 -2.63
C LEU A 122 -3.39 -6.98 -2.13
N THR A 123 -4.18 -7.75 -2.89
CA THR A 123 -5.57 -8.07 -2.50
C THR A 123 -5.65 -8.60 -1.08
N GLU A 124 -6.54 -8.01 -0.26
CA GLU A 124 -6.73 -8.34 1.16
C GLU A 124 -5.47 -8.20 2.05
N ALA A 125 -4.42 -7.51 1.59
CA ALA A 125 -3.25 -7.21 2.40
C ALA A 125 -3.58 -6.20 3.51
N LYS A 126 -2.76 -6.19 4.57
CA LYS A 126 -2.92 -5.30 5.72
C LYS A 126 -1.76 -4.33 5.81
N LEU A 127 -2.02 -3.06 5.53
CA LEU A 127 -1.06 -1.96 5.60
C LEU A 127 -1.43 -0.95 6.70
N SER A 128 -2.50 -1.20 7.44
CA SER A 128 -3.07 -0.28 8.41
C SER A 128 -2.10 0.16 9.50
N GLY A 129 -2.42 1.29 10.11
CA GLY A 129 -1.97 1.60 11.47
C GLY A 129 -2.51 0.61 12.50
N ARG A 130 -2.01 0.70 13.73
CA ARG A 130 -2.62 0.03 14.89
C ARG A 130 -3.61 0.97 15.56
N TYR A 131 -4.77 0.45 15.91
CA TYR A 131 -5.72 1.20 16.74
C TYR A 131 -5.09 1.55 18.09
N GLN A 132 -5.01 2.84 18.41
CA GLN A 132 -4.50 3.33 19.68
C GLN A 132 -5.65 3.53 20.68
N ARG A 133 -5.32 3.51 21.98
CA ARG A 133 -6.31 3.61 23.06
C ARG A 133 -7.17 4.88 23.03
N GLU A 134 -6.72 5.91 22.34
CA GLU A 134 -7.37 7.22 22.25
C GLU A 134 -8.38 7.34 21.10
N GLY A 135 -8.62 6.26 20.35
CA GLY A 135 -9.59 6.26 19.25
C GLY A 135 -9.02 6.59 17.87
N TYR A 136 -7.71 6.78 17.77
CA TYR A 136 -7.00 7.07 16.52
C TYR A 136 -6.07 5.91 16.14
N TYR A 137 -5.77 5.75 14.86
CA TYR A 137 -4.74 4.79 14.42
C TYR A 137 -3.32 5.35 14.60
N SER A 138 -2.33 4.49 14.79
CA SER A 138 -0.93 4.86 14.52
C SER A 138 -0.77 5.09 13.01
N ARG A 139 0.32 5.71 12.59
CA ARG A 139 0.62 5.78 11.15
C ARG A 139 0.74 4.36 10.62
N GLY A 140 0.01 4.08 9.54
CA GLY A 140 0.10 2.83 8.80
C GLY A 140 1.42 2.72 8.05
N ALA A 141 1.46 1.80 7.08
CA ALA A 141 2.60 1.66 6.20
C ALA A 141 2.86 2.96 5.42
N ASN A 142 4.14 3.26 5.19
CA ASN A 142 4.56 4.44 4.43
C ASN A 142 4.96 4.03 3.01
N LEU A 143 4.12 4.33 2.03
CA LEU A 143 4.35 4.09 0.60
C LEU A 143 4.68 5.38 -0.17
N SER A 144 4.95 6.49 0.53
CA SER A 144 5.16 7.79 -0.09
C SER A 144 6.22 7.71 -1.20
N LYS A 145 5.99 8.42 -2.31
CA LYS A 145 6.86 8.43 -3.50
C LYS A 145 7.04 7.06 -4.17
N GLY A 146 6.23 6.07 -3.80
CA GLY A 146 6.23 4.76 -4.42
C GLY A 146 5.66 4.77 -5.84
N LYS A 147 5.90 3.68 -6.56
CA LYS A 147 5.29 3.38 -7.86
C LYS A 147 4.36 2.20 -7.70
N LEU A 148 3.07 2.43 -7.88
CA LEU A 148 2.02 1.42 -7.71
C LEU A 148 1.23 1.23 -9.00
N ALA A 149 1.68 1.77 -10.14
CA ALA A 149 0.90 1.75 -11.38
C ALA A 149 0.36 0.35 -11.71
N GLY A 150 -0.96 0.25 -11.90
CA GLY A 150 -1.67 -1.00 -12.20
C GLY A 150 -1.69 -2.04 -11.07
N ALA A 151 -1.27 -1.69 -9.84
CA ALA A 151 -1.35 -2.60 -8.71
C ALA A 151 -2.80 -2.91 -8.33
N LYS A 152 -3.04 -4.14 -7.88
CA LYS A 152 -4.34 -4.55 -7.34
C LYS A 152 -4.31 -4.39 -5.84
N MET A 153 -5.22 -3.57 -5.32
CA MET A 153 -5.35 -3.30 -3.89
C MET A 153 -6.80 -3.53 -3.45
N VAL A 154 -7.47 -4.52 -4.04
CA VAL A 154 -8.86 -4.87 -3.76
C VAL A 154 -9.02 -5.33 -2.31
N ARG A 155 -9.98 -4.73 -1.59
CA ARG A 155 -10.25 -5.01 -0.15
C ARG A 155 -9.02 -4.92 0.76
N THR A 156 -8.04 -4.10 0.35
CA THR A 156 -6.84 -3.88 1.16
C THR A 156 -7.19 -2.99 2.35
N ASP A 157 -6.60 -3.30 3.51
CA ASP A 157 -6.70 -2.44 4.68
C ASP A 157 -5.55 -1.42 4.67
N LEU A 158 -5.88 -0.16 4.35
CA LEU A 158 -4.98 0.96 4.15
C LEU A 158 -5.22 2.08 5.17
N VAL A 159 -5.86 1.78 6.31
CA VAL A 159 -6.19 2.80 7.30
C VAL A 159 -4.93 3.53 7.78
N ALA A 160 -4.98 4.86 7.77
CA ALA A 160 -3.89 5.75 8.19
C ALA A 160 -2.56 5.56 7.43
N THR A 161 -2.58 4.97 6.23
CA THR A 161 -1.38 4.80 5.40
C THR A 161 -0.92 6.11 4.76
N GLU A 162 0.38 6.23 4.50
CA GLU A 162 0.95 7.37 3.79
C GLU A 162 1.21 7.01 2.32
N LEU A 163 0.46 7.62 1.41
CA LEU A 163 0.55 7.48 -0.05
C LEU A 163 0.91 8.81 -0.73
N ASN A 164 1.56 9.73 0.01
CA ASN A 164 1.89 11.05 -0.51
C ASN A 164 2.84 10.98 -1.70
N GLU A 165 2.60 11.78 -2.73
CA GLU A 165 3.43 11.84 -3.95
C GLU A 165 3.60 10.48 -4.66
N THR A 166 2.68 9.53 -4.43
CA THR A 166 2.77 8.18 -4.98
C THR A 166 2.17 8.14 -6.39
N ASP A 167 2.80 7.38 -7.29
CA ASP A 167 2.24 7.06 -8.60
C ASP A 167 1.28 5.88 -8.46
N CYS A 168 -0.01 6.18 -8.35
CA CYS A 168 -1.08 5.20 -8.18
C CYS A 168 -1.94 5.08 -9.45
N ARG A 169 -1.44 5.42 -10.63
CA ARG A 169 -2.23 5.33 -11.87
C ARG A 169 -2.77 3.93 -12.10
N GLU A 170 -4.03 3.83 -12.50
CA GLU A 170 -4.70 2.55 -12.80
C GLU A 170 -4.72 1.56 -11.61
N VAL A 171 -4.50 2.03 -10.38
CA VAL A 171 -4.62 1.18 -9.19
C VAL A 171 -6.08 0.84 -8.92
N ASN A 172 -6.32 -0.42 -8.56
CA ASN A 172 -7.64 -0.88 -8.16
C ASN A 172 -7.76 -0.95 -6.63
N PHE A 173 -8.42 0.06 -6.03
CA PHE A 173 -8.79 0.13 -4.61
C PHE A 173 -10.22 -0.36 -4.34
N SER A 174 -10.82 -1.18 -5.21
CA SER A 174 -12.21 -1.62 -5.02
C SER A 174 -12.43 -2.26 -3.64
N GLY A 175 -13.38 -1.76 -2.87
CA GLY A 175 -13.70 -2.22 -1.52
C GLY A 175 -12.57 -2.04 -0.49
N ALA A 176 -11.51 -1.31 -0.82
CA ALA A 176 -10.41 -1.05 0.10
C ALA A 176 -10.82 -0.06 1.18
N ASN A 177 -10.18 -0.17 2.35
CA ASN A 177 -10.37 0.77 3.43
C ASN A 177 -9.20 1.74 3.49
N LEU A 178 -9.37 2.96 2.98
CA LEU A 178 -8.38 4.03 3.04
C LEU A 178 -8.77 5.11 4.05
N SER A 179 -9.57 4.79 5.08
CA SER A 179 -9.90 5.77 6.10
C SER A 179 -8.64 6.37 6.73
N GLU A 180 -8.63 7.68 6.94
CA GLU A 180 -7.48 8.45 7.47
C GLU A 180 -6.20 8.38 6.62
N ALA A 181 -6.24 7.79 5.42
CA ALA A 181 -5.06 7.70 4.57
C ALA A 181 -4.68 9.07 3.97
N SER A 182 -3.38 9.31 3.80
CA SER A 182 -2.87 10.53 3.18
C SER A 182 -2.46 10.26 1.74
N LEU A 183 -3.19 10.80 0.77
CA LEU A 183 -2.93 10.69 -0.68
C LEU A 183 -2.53 12.05 -1.28
N LYS A 184 -1.90 12.92 -0.50
CA LYS A 184 -1.55 14.27 -0.96
C LYS A 184 -0.62 14.21 -2.15
N GLN A 185 -0.93 14.99 -3.19
CA GLN A 185 -0.11 15.07 -4.40
C GLN A 185 0.11 13.71 -5.10
N ALA A 186 -0.71 12.70 -4.81
CA ALA A 186 -0.65 11.42 -5.48
C ALA A 186 -1.17 11.54 -6.92
N CYS A 187 -0.60 10.77 -7.84
CA CYS A 187 -1.13 10.61 -9.19
C CYS A 187 -2.11 9.44 -9.18
N LEU A 188 -3.40 9.74 -9.29
CA LEU A 188 -4.52 8.79 -9.17
C LEU A 188 -5.33 8.74 -10.48
N VAL A 189 -4.65 8.95 -11.61
CA VAL A 189 -5.31 8.92 -12.92
C VAL A 189 -5.86 7.53 -13.20
N SER A 190 -7.13 7.45 -13.58
CA SER A 190 -7.83 6.20 -13.90
C SER A 190 -7.82 5.18 -12.75
N THR A 191 -7.78 5.62 -11.49
CA THR A 191 -7.90 4.73 -10.33
C THR A 191 -9.34 4.32 -10.08
N CYS A 192 -9.51 3.13 -9.50
CA CYS A 192 -10.81 2.60 -9.13
C CYS A 192 -10.96 2.63 -7.61
N PHE A 193 -11.89 3.43 -7.10
CA PHE A 193 -12.30 3.52 -5.69
C PHE A 193 -13.71 2.95 -5.46
N VAL A 194 -14.17 2.05 -6.33
CA VAL A 194 -15.51 1.46 -6.23
C VAL A 194 -15.72 0.80 -4.87
N ASP A 195 -16.78 1.16 -4.16
CA ASP A 195 -17.09 0.70 -2.81
C ASP A 195 -15.97 0.93 -1.76
N ALA A 196 -15.02 1.83 -2.03
CA ALA A 196 -13.92 2.11 -1.12
C ALA A 196 -14.37 3.00 0.05
N LYS A 197 -13.76 2.79 1.22
CA LYS A 197 -13.95 3.66 2.38
C LYS A 197 -12.89 4.73 2.40
N LEU A 198 -13.29 5.99 2.28
CA LEU A 198 -12.38 7.13 2.19
C LEU A 198 -12.58 8.13 3.33
N GLY A 199 -13.26 7.70 4.40
CA GLY A 199 -13.53 8.56 5.55
C GLY A 199 -12.25 9.24 6.06
N ASP A 200 -12.25 10.55 6.23
CA ASP A 200 -11.08 11.35 6.64
C ASP A 200 -9.85 11.34 5.70
N ALA A 201 -9.90 10.64 4.58
CA ALA A 201 -8.77 10.52 3.65
C ALA A 201 -8.41 11.88 3.02
N ASP A 202 -7.13 12.09 2.73
CA ASP A 202 -6.59 13.38 2.30
C ASP A 202 -6.09 13.36 0.86
N PHE A 203 -6.87 13.95 -0.05
CA PHE A 203 -6.59 14.00 -1.48
C PHE A 203 -6.01 15.35 -1.93
N ARG A 204 -5.62 16.23 -1.01
CA ARG A 204 -5.20 17.59 -1.38
C ARG A 204 -4.02 17.58 -2.36
N GLY A 205 -4.23 18.24 -3.50
CA GLY A 205 -3.27 18.32 -4.60
C GLY A 205 -3.10 17.04 -5.42
N ALA A 206 -3.91 16.00 -5.17
CA ALA A 206 -3.88 14.78 -5.97
C ALA A 206 -4.53 14.99 -7.35
N ASP A 207 -4.06 14.23 -8.34
CA ASP A 207 -4.66 14.17 -9.68
C ASP A 207 -5.61 12.97 -9.77
N LEU A 208 -6.91 13.23 -9.76
CA LEU A 208 -7.97 12.22 -9.82
C LEU A 208 -8.57 12.04 -11.21
N THR A 209 -7.91 12.53 -12.27
CA THR A 209 -8.46 12.48 -13.63
C THR A 209 -8.93 11.07 -14.01
N ASP A 210 -10.18 10.94 -14.47
CA ASP A 210 -10.78 9.68 -14.94
C ASP A 210 -10.95 8.58 -13.88
N SER A 211 -10.73 8.89 -12.59
CA SER A 211 -10.95 7.95 -11.49
C SER A 211 -12.45 7.70 -11.24
N ASP A 212 -12.76 6.52 -10.70
CA ASP A 212 -14.12 6.04 -10.45
C ASP A 212 -14.39 5.89 -8.97
N PHE A 213 -15.45 6.54 -8.48
CA PHE A 213 -15.86 6.58 -7.07
C PHE A 213 -17.23 5.93 -6.82
N LEU A 214 -17.73 5.07 -7.72
CA LEU A 214 -19.04 4.44 -7.56
C LEU A 214 -19.16 3.73 -6.20
N GLY A 215 -20.08 4.18 -5.35
CA GLY A 215 -20.32 3.59 -4.03
C GLY A 215 -19.25 3.90 -2.97
N ALA A 216 -18.29 4.78 -3.25
CA ALA A 216 -17.29 5.19 -2.29
C ALA A 216 -17.91 6.00 -1.14
N GLU A 217 -17.46 5.74 0.09
CA GLU A 217 -17.87 6.48 1.30
C GLU A 217 -16.94 7.69 1.52
N LEU A 218 -17.46 8.91 1.45
CA LEU A 218 -16.67 10.16 1.40
C LEU A 218 -16.75 11.04 2.67
N ILE A 219 -17.20 10.47 3.79
CA ILE A 219 -17.37 11.22 5.04
C ILE A 219 -16.07 11.91 5.48
N GLU A 220 -16.10 13.24 5.61
CA GLU A 220 -14.94 14.06 5.96
C GLU A 220 -13.71 13.87 5.04
N THR A 221 -13.90 13.32 3.84
CA THR A 221 -12.83 13.18 2.84
C THR A 221 -12.39 14.57 2.36
N LYS A 222 -11.09 14.84 2.36
CA LYS A 222 -10.51 16.17 2.12
C LYS A 222 -10.17 16.35 0.63
N PHE A 223 -11.00 17.10 -0.07
CA PHE A 223 -10.84 17.44 -1.49
C PHE A 223 -10.53 18.93 -1.72
N GLN A 224 -10.12 19.70 -0.71
CA GLN A 224 -9.86 21.13 -0.88
C GLN A 224 -8.85 21.40 -2.00
N GLY A 225 -9.23 22.26 -2.95
CA GLY A 225 -8.44 22.62 -4.13
C GLY A 225 -8.25 21.51 -5.17
N VAL A 226 -8.97 20.39 -5.07
CA VAL A 226 -8.86 19.27 -6.02
C VAL A 226 -9.77 19.50 -7.23
N ASP A 227 -9.32 19.08 -8.41
CA ASP A 227 -10.13 19.06 -9.63
C ASP A 227 -10.89 17.74 -9.74
N LEU A 228 -12.20 17.78 -9.48
CA LEU A 228 -13.12 16.65 -9.55
C LEU A 228 -13.92 16.61 -10.86
N ARG A 229 -13.72 17.55 -11.80
CA ARG A 229 -14.56 17.65 -13.01
C ARG A 229 -14.55 16.40 -13.88
N LYS A 230 -13.43 15.67 -13.88
CA LYS A 230 -13.24 14.42 -14.63
C LYS A 230 -13.34 13.16 -13.76
N VAL A 231 -13.75 13.30 -12.51
CA VAL A 231 -14.02 12.15 -11.64
C VAL A 231 -15.39 11.58 -12.00
N LYS A 232 -15.51 10.26 -11.94
CA LYS A 232 -16.74 9.54 -12.28
C LYS A 232 -17.43 9.08 -11.00
N ASN A 233 -18.76 9.07 -11.04
CA ASN A 233 -19.62 8.39 -10.07
C ASN A 233 -19.51 8.88 -8.61
N ILE A 234 -19.08 10.12 -8.37
CA ILE A 234 -19.36 10.78 -7.08
C ILE A 234 -20.84 11.17 -7.06
N SER A 235 -21.58 10.78 -6.02
CA SER A 235 -22.96 11.25 -5.79
C SER A 235 -22.95 12.62 -5.12
N PHE A 236 -24.03 13.39 -5.27
CA PHE A 236 -24.12 14.70 -4.60
C PHE A 236 -24.20 14.55 -3.07
N GLN A 237 -24.82 13.48 -2.57
CA GLN A 237 -24.89 13.19 -1.13
C GLN A 237 -23.52 12.90 -0.54
N GLU A 238 -22.70 12.09 -1.22
CA GLU A 238 -21.35 11.81 -0.74
C GLU A 238 -20.44 13.03 -0.84
N LEU A 239 -20.59 13.85 -1.89
CA LEU A 239 -19.85 15.09 -1.98
C LEU A 239 -20.21 16.05 -0.83
N GLU A 240 -21.48 16.14 -0.44
CA GLU A 240 -21.94 16.97 0.69
C GLU A 240 -21.34 16.56 2.03
N LEU A 241 -21.01 15.27 2.22
CA LEU A 241 -20.35 14.76 3.42
C LEU A 241 -18.84 15.01 3.44
N SER A 242 -18.26 15.44 2.31
CA SER A 242 -16.82 15.67 2.16
C SER A 242 -16.41 17.07 2.61
N ILE A 243 -15.11 17.37 2.58
CA ILE A 243 -14.56 18.69 2.87
C ILE A 243 -13.97 19.28 1.60
N ILE A 244 -14.68 20.25 1.03
CA ILE A 244 -14.26 21.04 -0.14
C ILE A 244 -14.06 22.51 0.24
N ASP A 245 -13.49 23.28 -0.68
CA ASP A 245 -13.35 24.74 -0.56
C ASP A 245 -13.75 25.43 -1.88
N SER A 246 -13.75 26.76 -1.90
CA SER A 246 -14.07 27.57 -3.08
C SER A 246 -13.11 27.36 -4.28
N LYS A 247 -11.99 26.66 -4.10
CA LYS A 247 -11.03 26.32 -5.15
C LYS A 247 -11.27 24.93 -5.73
N THR A 248 -12.08 24.11 -5.07
CA THR A 248 -12.42 22.76 -5.50
C THR A 248 -13.30 22.84 -6.74
N GLN A 249 -12.93 22.13 -7.81
CA GLN A 249 -13.68 22.13 -9.06
C GLN A 249 -14.56 20.89 -9.11
N THR A 250 -15.86 21.04 -8.89
CA THR A 250 -16.78 19.91 -8.74
C THR A 250 -17.27 19.35 -10.07
N PRO A 251 -17.79 18.11 -10.11
CA PRO A 251 -18.35 17.53 -11.33
C PRO A 251 -19.49 18.38 -11.93
N ASP A 252 -19.57 18.45 -13.26
CA ASP A 252 -20.53 19.32 -13.97
C ASP A 252 -22.00 18.98 -13.67
N TYR A 253 -22.28 17.74 -13.24
CA TYR A 253 -23.61 17.23 -12.89
C TYR A 253 -24.00 17.47 -11.41
N ILE A 254 -23.11 18.06 -10.61
CA ILE A 254 -23.40 18.46 -9.21
C ILE A 254 -23.40 19.99 -9.12
N GLU A 255 -24.42 20.53 -8.45
CA GLU A 255 -24.45 21.92 -8.03
C GLU A 255 -24.03 22.03 -6.56
N VAL A 256 -23.12 22.95 -6.28
CA VAL A 256 -22.68 23.30 -4.92
C VAL A 256 -23.16 24.71 -4.61
N ILE A 257 -23.90 24.85 -3.52
CA ILE A 257 -24.43 26.13 -3.05
C ILE A 257 -23.76 26.45 -1.72
N TRP A 258 -22.91 27.47 -1.71
CA TRP A 258 -22.23 27.92 -0.50
C TRP A 258 -23.20 28.68 0.41
N THR A 259 -23.33 28.22 1.65
CA THR A 259 -24.15 28.86 2.69
C THR A 259 -23.31 29.70 3.67
N SER A 260 -21.99 29.44 3.73
CA SER A 260 -20.99 30.28 4.40
C SER A 260 -19.61 30.08 3.75
N GLU A 261 -18.54 30.52 4.41
CA GLU A 261 -17.16 30.30 3.97
C GLU A 261 -16.77 28.81 3.96
N ASP A 262 -17.29 28.03 4.91
CA ASP A 262 -16.91 26.63 5.13
C ASP A 262 -18.11 25.65 5.05
N THR A 263 -19.31 26.14 4.78
CA THR A 263 -20.53 25.31 4.69
C THR A 263 -21.20 25.46 3.34
N TYR A 264 -21.71 24.34 2.84
CA TYR A 264 -22.35 24.25 1.54
C TYR A 264 -23.41 23.15 1.53
N GLU A 265 -24.27 23.19 0.53
CA GLU A 265 -25.25 22.15 0.22
C GLU A 265 -25.00 21.64 -1.21
N CYS A 266 -25.26 20.35 -1.46
CA CYS A 266 -25.14 19.77 -2.80
C CYS A 266 -26.49 19.30 -3.33
N ARG A 267 -26.70 19.48 -4.64
CA ARG A 267 -27.85 18.90 -5.35
C ARG A 267 -27.46 18.44 -6.74
N GLU A 268 -28.26 17.52 -7.28
CA GLU A 268 -28.17 17.12 -8.68
C GLU A 268 -28.55 18.30 -9.59
N LYS A 269 -27.75 18.54 -10.65
CA LYS A 269 -28.12 19.48 -11.71
C LYS A 269 -29.09 18.82 -12.68
N VAL A 270 -30.26 19.44 -12.80
CA VAL A 270 -31.31 19.08 -13.78
C VAL A 270 -30.93 19.52 -15.19
#